data_AF-F0WX89-F1
#
_entry.id   AF-F0WX89-F1
#
_cell.length_a   1.000
_cell.length_b   1.000
_cell.length_c   1.000
_cell.angle_alpha   90.00
_cell.angle_beta   90.00
_cell.angle_gamma   90.00
#
_symmetry.space_group_name_H-M   'P 1'
#
loop_
_entity.id
_entity.type
_entity.pdbx_description
1 polymer ?
#
loop_
_entity_poly.entity_id
_entity_poly.type
_entity_poly.pdbx_seq_one_letter_code
_entity_poly.pdbx_strand_id
1 'polypeptide(L)'
;MDFNKCYSILEAQQRKAAEEKSSSKCCVDIGNYGLTRSTSTEYVQESSRDLAKRFIKQQEKRSLTYKKFYRGFEDHPAEFPSFCAIMTQKFATISEEINRIEKALREQQQLEMAQLIRSIQLSEKENLFLTSGLFVEKFRLGAERRMLQQNVEEDGQSVTITLLEKSIDHIVEKHTQIVSEINELLEAFQIEANELF
;
A
#
# COMPACT_ATOMS: atom_id res chain seq x y z
N MET A 1 -6.53 17.47 4.85
CA MET A 1 -5.29 16.91 5.44
C MET A 1 -4.51 16.26 4.30
N ASP A 2 -3.19 16.47 4.26
CA ASP A 2 -2.32 16.04 3.17
C ASP A 2 -1.95 14.55 3.32
N PHE A 3 -2.08 13.76 2.24
CA PHE A 3 -1.72 12.34 2.15
C PHE A 3 -0.29 12.07 2.62
N ASN A 4 0.62 13.02 2.39
CA ASN A 4 2.01 12.93 2.86
C ASN A 4 2.13 12.97 4.39
N LYS A 5 1.15 13.53 5.10
CA LYS A 5 1.19 13.75 6.56
C LYS A 5 0.77 12.51 7.35
N CYS A 6 -0.14 11.68 6.82
CA CYS A 6 -0.56 10.41 7.42
C CYS A 6 0.48 9.29 7.31
N TYR A 7 1.50 9.47 6.45
CA TYR A 7 2.66 8.58 6.35
C TYR A 7 3.72 8.82 7.45
N SER A 8 3.48 9.73 8.39
CA SER A 8 4.49 10.18 9.37
C SER A 8 5.05 9.06 10.27
N ILE A 9 4.28 8.02 10.58
CA ILE A 9 4.77 6.86 11.35
C ILE A 9 5.71 6.00 10.48
N LEU A 10 5.34 5.77 9.22
CA LEU A 10 6.15 5.03 8.24
C LEU A 10 7.41 5.80 7.82
N GLU A 11 7.34 7.14 7.75
CA GLU A 11 8.51 8.00 7.49
C GLU A 11 9.44 8.11 8.70
N ALA A 12 8.91 8.14 9.92
CA ALA A 12 9.72 8.13 11.15
C ALA A 12 10.52 6.82 11.29
N GLN A 13 9.94 5.69 10.88
CA GLN A 13 10.62 4.39 10.81
C GLN A 13 11.68 4.37 9.68
N GLN A 14 11.41 4.98 8.53
CA GLN A 14 12.38 5.14 7.43
C GLN A 14 13.61 5.99 7.82
N ARG A 15 13.45 7.05 8.64
CA ARG A 15 14.60 7.85 9.11
C ARG A 15 15.53 7.05 10.01
N LYS A 16 14.98 6.22 10.90
CA LYS A 16 15.79 5.34 11.77
C LYS A 16 16.54 4.26 10.98
N ALA A 17 15.98 3.73 9.89
CA ALA A 17 16.64 2.73 9.05
C ALA A 17 17.64 3.34 8.03
N ALA A 18 17.45 4.60 7.62
CA ALA A 18 18.32 5.29 6.66
C ALA A 18 19.62 5.82 7.30
N GLU A 19 19.66 6.02 8.62
CA GLU A 19 20.88 6.38 9.35
C GLU A 19 21.92 5.24 9.38
N GLU A 20 21.53 3.99 9.09
CA GLU A 20 22.43 2.82 9.11
C GLU A 20 22.94 2.38 7.73
N LYS A 21 22.41 2.91 6.61
CA LYS A 21 22.88 2.56 5.26
C LYS A 21 22.94 3.78 4.35
N SER A 22 23.93 4.63 4.62
CA SER A 22 24.45 5.58 3.66
C SER A 22 25.11 4.84 2.49
N SER A 23 24.76 5.29 1.29
CA SER A 23 25.34 4.94 -0.01
C SER A 23 24.87 3.63 -0.64
N SER A 24 23.79 3.70 -1.44
CA SER A 24 23.85 3.08 -2.75
C SER A 24 22.89 3.74 -3.74
N LYS A 25 23.42 3.92 -4.94
CA LYS A 25 22.96 4.73 -6.07
C LYS A 25 21.77 4.06 -6.75
N CYS A 26 20.74 4.85 -7.08
CA CYS A 26 19.59 4.41 -7.86
C CYS A 26 20.04 4.06 -9.29
N CYS A 27 19.95 2.79 -9.66
CA CYS A 27 19.97 2.34 -11.05
C CYS A 27 18.73 1.48 -11.32
N VAL A 28 18.16 1.72 -12.49
CA VAL A 28 17.01 1.03 -13.07
C VAL A 28 17.49 -0.33 -13.59
N ASP A 29 17.14 -1.42 -12.91
CA ASP A 29 17.29 -2.77 -13.47
C ASP A 29 15.94 -3.28 -13.95
N ILE A 30 15.75 -3.15 -15.27
CA ILE A 30 14.79 -3.90 -16.06
C ILE A 30 15.42 -5.28 -16.30
N GLY A 31 14.85 -6.31 -15.68
CA GLY A 31 15.12 -7.69 -16.09
C GLY A 31 15.34 -8.67 -14.95
N ASN A 32 14.50 -9.69 -14.95
CA ASN A 32 14.76 -11.04 -14.44
C ASN A 32 14.93 -11.19 -12.92
N TYR A 33 13.80 -11.33 -12.22
CA TYR A 33 13.78 -11.92 -10.88
C TYR A 33 12.90 -13.16 -10.91
N GLY A 34 13.56 -14.31 -10.99
CA GLY A 34 12.94 -15.62 -10.92
C GLY A 34 12.12 -15.77 -9.64
N LEU A 35 11.00 -16.48 -9.76
CA LEU A 35 10.25 -17.02 -8.63
C LEU A 35 11.15 -17.96 -7.82
N THR A 36 11.85 -17.46 -6.82
CA THR A 36 12.27 -18.30 -5.70
C THR A 36 11.05 -18.53 -4.83
N ARG A 37 10.33 -19.60 -5.14
CA ARG A 37 9.25 -20.14 -4.31
C ARG A 37 9.87 -20.63 -2.99
N SER A 38 10.01 -19.74 -1.99
CA SER A 38 10.36 -20.17 -0.62
C SER A 38 9.27 -21.12 -0.14
N THR A 39 9.68 -22.36 0.13
CA THR A 39 8.86 -23.44 0.63
C THR A 39 8.34 -23.11 2.03
N SER A 40 7.07 -23.42 2.29
CA SER A 40 6.34 -23.10 3.55
C SER A 40 6.96 -23.61 4.85
N THR A 41 8.04 -24.38 4.79
CA THR A 41 8.75 -24.95 5.95
C THR A 41 9.71 -23.99 6.64
N GLU A 42 10.09 -22.85 6.05
CA GLU A 42 11.07 -21.92 6.65
C GLU A 42 10.58 -21.22 7.93
N TYR A 43 9.27 -20.98 8.09
CA TYR A 43 8.76 -20.15 9.20
C TYR A 43 8.51 -20.90 10.50
N VAL A 44 8.39 -22.22 10.46
CA VAL A 44 8.02 -23.03 11.64
C VAL A 44 9.12 -22.99 12.72
N GLN A 45 10.35 -22.63 12.35
CA GLN A 45 11.49 -22.54 13.27
C GLN A 45 11.87 -21.10 13.66
N GLU A 46 11.23 -20.08 13.10
CA GLU A 46 11.54 -18.68 13.45
C GLU A 46 10.88 -18.28 14.77
N SER A 47 11.54 -17.44 15.57
CA SER A 47 10.95 -16.94 16.80
C SER A 47 9.79 -15.97 16.52
N SER A 48 8.81 -15.87 17.43
CA SER A 48 7.73 -14.87 17.35
C SER A 48 8.27 -13.44 17.13
N ARG A 49 9.40 -13.12 17.75
CA ARG A 49 10.10 -11.85 17.62
C ARG A 49 10.61 -11.60 16.20
N ASP A 50 11.19 -12.63 15.56
CA ASP A 50 11.67 -12.52 14.18
C ASP A 50 10.53 -12.43 13.17
N LEU A 51 9.46 -13.21 13.39
CA LEU A 51 8.22 -13.12 12.63
C LEU A 51 7.62 -11.70 12.70
N ALA A 52 7.58 -11.10 13.89
CA ALA A 52 7.09 -9.73 14.09
C ALA A 52 7.93 -8.70 13.33
N LYS A 53 9.27 -8.79 13.41
CA LYS A 53 10.18 -7.92 12.65
C LYS A 53 10.00 -8.07 11.14
N ARG A 54 9.80 -9.31 10.65
CA ARG A 54 9.53 -9.56 9.24
C ARG A 54 8.21 -8.94 8.80
N PHE A 55 7.16 -9.04 9.62
CA PHE A 55 5.88 -8.40 9.33
C PHE A 55 6.03 -6.89 9.16
N ILE A 56 6.69 -6.21 10.10
CA ILE A 56 6.94 -4.76 10.02
C ILE A 56 7.69 -4.40 8.72
N LYS A 57 8.73 -5.15 8.36
CA LYS A 57 9.45 -4.94 7.09
C LYS A 57 8.57 -5.12 5.86
N GLN A 58 7.64 -6.08 5.88
CA GLN A 58 6.68 -6.24 4.78
C GLN A 58 5.71 -5.06 4.69
N GLN A 59 5.32 -4.47 5.83
CA GLN A 59 4.46 -3.29 5.85
C GLN A 59 5.18 -2.04 5.35
N GLU A 60 6.45 -1.85 5.70
CA GLU A 60 7.30 -0.81 5.09
C GLU A 60 7.38 -0.99 3.57
N LYS A 61 7.58 -2.23 3.10
CA LYS A 61 7.62 -2.54 1.67
C LYS A 61 6.28 -2.27 0.98
N ARG A 62 5.15 -2.57 1.64
CA ARG A 62 3.79 -2.29 1.12
C ARG A 62 3.56 -0.80 0.98
N SER A 63 3.87 -0.04 2.03
CA SER A 63 3.87 1.43 2.07
C SER A 63 4.67 2.04 0.92
N LEU A 64 5.91 1.57 0.70
CA LEU A 64 6.71 2.00 -0.44
C LEU A 64 6.09 1.63 -1.79
N THR A 65 5.42 0.47 -1.87
CA THR A 65 4.74 0.03 -3.08
C THR A 65 3.55 0.92 -3.40
N TYR A 66 2.75 1.34 -2.42
CA TYR A 66 1.71 2.35 -2.62
C TYR A 66 2.29 3.67 -3.12
N LYS A 67 3.35 4.22 -2.48
CA LYS A 67 4.01 5.45 -2.94
C LYS A 67 4.42 5.36 -4.43
N LYS A 68 5.01 4.22 -4.83
CA LYS A 68 5.36 3.97 -6.23
C LYS A 68 4.12 3.82 -7.12
N PHE A 69 3.02 3.27 -6.62
CA PHE A 69 1.79 3.08 -7.38
C PHE A 69 1.14 4.43 -7.74
N TYR A 70 1.02 5.31 -6.74
CA TYR A 70 0.58 6.70 -6.94
C TYR A 70 1.47 7.43 -7.94
N ARG A 71 2.79 7.36 -7.75
CA ARG A 71 3.73 8.04 -8.63
C ARG A 71 3.63 7.54 -10.08
N GLY A 72 3.52 6.22 -10.30
CA GLY A 72 3.38 5.68 -11.65
C GLY A 72 2.07 6.08 -12.33
N PHE A 73 0.99 6.29 -11.57
CA PHE A 73 -0.26 6.85 -12.09
C PHE A 73 -0.10 8.30 -12.56
N GLU A 74 0.61 9.12 -11.78
CA GLU A 74 0.81 10.55 -12.07
C GLU A 74 1.84 10.78 -13.19
N ASP A 75 2.98 10.10 -13.13
CA ASP A 75 4.12 10.32 -14.03
C ASP A 75 3.91 9.65 -15.41
N HIS A 76 3.22 8.51 -15.47
CA HIS A 76 3.16 7.66 -16.68
C HIS A 76 1.75 7.11 -16.97
N PRO A 77 0.72 7.97 -17.15
CA PRO A 77 -0.66 7.54 -17.32
C PRO A 77 -0.92 6.65 -18.56
N ALA A 78 -0.11 6.78 -19.61
CA ALA A 78 -0.23 5.95 -20.82
C ALA A 78 0.27 4.51 -20.63
N GLU A 79 1.26 4.29 -19.77
CA GLU A 79 1.83 2.98 -19.45
C GLU A 79 1.16 2.34 -18.21
N PHE A 80 0.20 3.06 -17.64
CA PHE A 80 -0.45 2.69 -16.38
C PHE A 80 -1.07 1.28 -16.39
N PRO A 81 -1.74 0.81 -17.47
CA PRO A 81 -2.27 -0.56 -17.50
C PRO A 81 -1.19 -1.64 -17.34
N SER A 82 -0.05 -1.50 -18.03
CA SER A 82 1.10 -2.42 -17.87
C SER A 82 1.74 -2.29 -16.50
N PHE A 83 1.81 -1.08 -15.96
CA PHE A 83 2.34 -0.82 -14.63
C PHE A 83 1.46 -1.44 -13.53
N CYS A 84 0.14 -1.43 -13.69
CA CYS A 84 -0.80 -2.07 -12.78
C CYS A 84 -0.50 -3.56 -12.60
N ALA A 85 -0.20 -4.29 -13.68
CA ALA A 85 0.15 -5.71 -13.58
C ALA A 85 1.38 -5.95 -12.69
N ILE A 86 2.41 -5.10 -12.83
CA ILE A 86 3.62 -5.16 -12.01
C ILE A 86 3.29 -4.85 -10.54
N MET A 87 2.46 -3.84 -10.28
CA MET A 87 2.09 -3.46 -8.92
C MET A 87 1.20 -4.51 -8.25
N THR A 88 0.24 -5.09 -8.97
CA THR A 88 -0.58 -6.20 -8.49
C THR A 88 0.29 -7.37 -8.07
N GLN A 89 1.29 -7.75 -8.86
CA GLN A 89 2.21 -8.84 -8.49
C GLN A 89 3.02 -8.50 -7.23
N LYS A 90 3.46 -7.25 -7.06
CA LYS A 90 4.18 -6.81 -5.86
C LYS A 90 3.28 -6.88 -4.62
N PHE A 91 2.05 -6.37 -4.69
CA PHE A 91 1.10 -6.47 -3.59
C PHE A 91 0.77 -7.93 -3.26
N ALA A 92 0.55 -8.78 -4.26
CA ALA A 92 0.30 -10.21 -4.07
C ALA A 92 1.46 -10.88 -3.33
N THR A 93 2.70 -10.65 -3.76
CA THR A 93 3.91 -11.21 -3.13
C THR A 93 4.03 -10.77 -1.66
N ILE A 94 3.75 -9.51 -1.36
CA ILE A 94 3.79 -8.99 0.01
C ILE A 94 2.68 -9.63 0.86
N SER A 95 1.46 -9.72 0.34
CA SER A 95 0.32 -10.32 1.05
C SER A 95 0.52 -11.82 1.30
N GLU A 96 1.08 -12.56 0.34
CA GLU A 96 1.44 -13.97 0.52
C GLU A 96 2.46 -14.15 1.65
N GLU A 97 3.48 -13.30 1.70
CA GLU A 97 4.48 -13.33 2.76
C GLU A 97 3.86 -13.05 4.13
N ILE A 98 3.01 -12.01 4.23
CA ILE A 98 2.33 -11.69 5.49
C ILE A 98 1.40 -12.82 5.92
N ASN A 99 0.69 -13.47 5.00
CA ASN A 99 -0.16 -14.62 5.33
C ASN A 99 0.65 -15.80 5.91
N ARG A 100 1.89 -16.02 5.43
CA ARG A 100 2.79 -17.04 6.00
C ARG A 100 3.20 -16.68 7.42
N ILE A 101 3.53 -15.40 7.66
CA ILE A 101 3.87 -14.89 8.99
C ILE A 101 2.67 -15.03 9.95
N GLU A 102 1.46 -14.63 9.52
CA GLU A 102 0.23 -14.79 10.30
C GLU A 102 0.01 -16.26 10.71
N LYS A 103 0.15 -17.17 9.74
CA LYS A 103 0.00 -18.61 9.97
C LYS A 103 1.02 -19.15 10.97
N ALA A 104 2.29 -18.75 10.85
CA ALA A 104 3.35 -19.18 11.75
C ALA A 104 3.13 -18.66 13.19
N LEU A 105 2.73 -17.39 13.35
CA LEU A 105 2.38 -16.83 14.67
C LEU A 105 1.19 -17.56 15.31
N ARG A 106 0.18 -17.90 14.52
CA ARG A 106 -0.96 -18.70 14.98
C ARG A 106 -0.55 -20.10 15.44
N GLU A 107 0.35 -20.76 14.71
CA GLU A 107 0.91 -22.07 15.08
C GLU A 107 1.75 -22.00 16.37
N GLN A 108 2.40 -20.86 16.64
CA GLN A 108 3.12 -20.57 17.87
C GLN A 108 2.23 -20.04 19.02
N GLN A 109 0.91 -20.12 18.87
CA GLN A 109 -0.09 -19.65 19.84
C GLN A 109 -0.01 -18.14 20.14
N GLN A 110 0.63 -17.35 19.28
CA GLN A 110 0.64 -15.88 19.34
C GLN A 110 -0.64 -15.33 18.70
N LEU A 111 -1.77 -15.62 19.35
CA LEU A 111 -3.10 -15.41 18.75
C LEU A 111 -3.43 -13.93 18.55
N GLU A 112 -3.07 -13.07 19.50
CA GLU A 112 -3.37 -11.63 19.44
C GLU A 112 -2.62 -10.97 18.26
N MET A 113 -1.32 -11.23 18.12
CA MET A 113 -0.53 -10.79 16.98
C MET A 113 -1.09 -11.30 15.64
N ALA A 114 -1.45 -12.58 15.57
CA ALA A 114 -2.03 -13.17 14.35
C ALA A 114 -3.38 -12.51 14.00
N GLN A 115 -4.21 -12.19 14.99
CA GLN A 115 -5.48 -11.47 14.79
C GLN A 115 -5.25 -10.04 14.32
N LEU A 116 -4.31 -9.31 14.90
CA LEU A 116 -3.95 -7.96 14.47
C LEU A 116 -3.46 -7.95 13.02
N ILE A 117 -2.55 -8.87 12.65
CA ILE A 117 -2.10 -9.02 11.25
C ILE A 117 -3.29 -9.27 10.32
N ARG A 118 -4.22 -10.14 10.74
CA ARG A 118 -5.39 -10.46 9.93
C ARG A 118 -6.28 -9.23 9.71
N SER A 119 -6.56 -8.46 10.77
CA SER A 119 -7.32 -7.21 10.66
C SER A 119 -6.63 -6.23 9.73
N ILE A 120 -5.31 -6.05 9.86
CA ILE A 120 -4.54 -5.18 8.99
C ILE A 120 -4.62 -5.64 7.52
N GLN A 121 -4.55 -6.96 7.24
CA GLN A 121 -4.73 -7.47 5.87
C GLN A 121 -6.11 -7.15 5.28
N LEU A 122 -7.17 -7.12 6.10
CA LEU A 122 -8.52 -6.77 5.64
C LEU A 122 -8.61 -5.29 5.29
N SER A 123 -8.16 -4.40 6.18
CA SER A 123 -8.15 -2.96 5.94
C SER A 123 -7.23 -2.62 4.75
N GLU A 124 -6.11 -3.33 4.58
CA GLU A 124 -5.20 -3.15 3.43
C GLU A 124 -5.79 -3.62 2.10
N LYS A 125 -6.61 -4.68 2.11
CA LYS A 125 -7.36 -5.10 0.92
C LYS A 125 -8.31 -3.99 0.48
N GLU A 126 -9.00 -3.36 1.43
CA GLU A 126 -9.92 -2.27 1.15
C GLU A 126 -9.18 -0.99 0.70
N ASN A 127 -8.05 -0.66 1.34
CA ASN A 127 -7.14 0.40 0.91
C ASN A 127 -6.73 0.24 -0.57
N LEU A 128 -6.30 -0.96 -0.98
CA LEU A 128 -5.91 -1.23 -2.36
C LEU A 128 -7.09 -1.12 -3.34
N PHE A 129 -8.28 -1.54 -2.91
CA PHE A 129 -9.51 -1.41 -3.71
C PHE A 129 -9.87 0.07 -3.92
N LEU A 130 -9.89 0.87 -2.85
CA LEU A 130 -10.14 2.31 -2.92
C LEU A 130 -9.09 3.04 -3.74
N THR A 131 -7.81 2.67 -3.60
CA THR A 131 -6.70 3.22 -4.41
C THR A 131 -6.95 2.99 -5.90
N SER A 132 -7.36 1.78 -6.27
CA SER A 132 -7.66 1.43 -7.67
C SER A 132 -8.87 2.21 -8.19
N GLY A 133 -9.94 2.32 -7.38
CA GLY A 133 -11.13 3.11 -7.72
C GLY A 133 -10.80 4.60 -7.92
N LEU A 134 -9.96 5.17 -7.04
CA LEU A 134 -9.50 6.55 -7.13
C LEU A 134 -8.78 6.83 -8.46
N PHE A 135 -7.92 5.90 -8.91
CA PHE A 135 -7.22 6.05 -10.19
C PHE A 135 -8.17 5.99 -11.38
N VAL A 136 -9.17 5.10 -11.36
CA VAL A 136 -10.20 5.04 -12.40
C VAL A 136 -10.98 6.35 -12.47
N GLU A 137 -11.43 6.87 -11.33
CA GLU A 137 -12.20 8.14 -11.29
C GLU A 137 -11.35 9.33 -11.73
N LYS A 138 -10.08 9.42 -11.29
CA LYS A 138 -9.15 10.45 -11.75
C LYS A 138 -8.88 10.36 -13.26
N PHE A 139 -8.76 9.15 -13.80
CA PHE A 139 -8.58 8.95 -15.24
C PHE A 139 -9.81 9.42 -16.03
N ARG A 140 -11.01 9.06 -15.58
CA ARG A 140 -12.29 9.51 -16.16
C ARG A 140 -12.41 11.03 -16.12
N LEU A 141 -12.16 11.65 -14.97
CA LEU A 141 -12.17 13.11 -14.82
C LEU A 141 -11.20 13.80 -15.78
N GLY A 142 -9.99 13.25 -15.93
CA GLY A 142 -9.01 13.76 -16.89
C GLY A 142 -9.47 13.67 -18.35
N ALA A 143 -10.18 12.59 -18.70
CA ALA A 143 -10.75 12.43 -20.05
C ALA A 143 -11.88 13.42 -20.32
N GLU A 144 -12.84 13.55 -19.40
CA GLU A 144 -13.96 14.51 -19.51
C GLU A 144 -13.46 15.95 -19.63
N ARG A 145 -12.46 16.34 -18.82
CA ARG A 145 -11.86 17.69 -18.90
C ARG A 145 -11.22 17.96 -20.26
N ARG A 146 -10.56 16.97 -20.88
CA ARG A 146 -9.99 17.10 -22.23
C ARG A 146 -11.06 17.25 -23.31
N MET A 147 -12.16 16.50 -23.22
CA MET A 147 -13.28 16.63 -24.16
C MET A 147 -13.94 18.01 -24.07
N LEU A 148 -14.15 18.52 -22.85
CA LEU A 148 -14.72 19.86 -22.64
C LEU A 148 -13.81 20.97 -23.20
N GLN A 149 -12.48 20.83 -23.07
CA GLN A 149 -11.53 21.79 -23.65
C GLN A 149 -11.51 21.80 -25.19
N GLN A 150 -11.87 20.68 -25.83
CA GLN A 150 -11.93 20.57 -27.29
C GLN A 150 -13.26 21.11 -27.86
N ASN A 151 -14.34 21.06 -27.07
CA ASN A 151 -15.65 21.58 -27.41
C ASN A 151 -15.81 22.98 -26.79
N VAL A 152 -15.25 24.00 -27.45
CA VAL A 152 -15.17 25.41 -26.99
C VAL A 152 -16.55 26.10 -26.81
N GLU A 153 -17.65 25.42 -27.14
CA GLU A 153 -19.00 25.96 -27.11
C GLU A 153 -19.87 25.22 -26.10
N GLU A 154 -19.75 25.55 -24.82
CA GLU A 154 -20.88 25.57 -23.87
C GLU A 154 -20.40 26.11 -22.52
N ASP A 155 -20.94 27.27 -22.12
CA ASP A 155 -20.63 28.03 -20.90
C ASP A 155 -21.18 27.36 -19.61
N GLY A 156 -21.38 26.04 -19.66
CA GLY A 156 -21.99 25.23 -18.62
C GLY A 156 -20.96 24.36 -17.91
N GLN A 157 -20.84 24.50 -16.60
CA GLN A 157 -20.08 23.58 -15.75
C GLN A 157 -20.66 22.16 -15.95
N SER A 158 -19.90 21.26 -16.58
CA SER A 158 -20.36 19.90 -16.85
C SER A 158 -20.78 19.20 -15.55
N VAL A 159 -22.05 18.81 -15.48
CA VAL A 159 -22.62 18.06 -14.36
C VAL A 159 -21.81 16.79 -14.11
N THR A 160 -21.32 16.15 -15.17
CA THR A 160 -20.47 14.96 -15.10
C THR A 160 -19.15 15.24 -14.37
N ILE A 161 -18.48 16.35 -14.68
CA ILE A 161 -17.24 16.76 -13.98
C ILE A 161 -17.50 16.93 -12.49
N THR A 162 -18.57 17.65 -12.14
CA THR A 162 -18.95 17.89 -10.74
C THR A 162 -19.25 16.59 -9.99
N LEU A 163 -19.90 15.61 -10.65
CA LEU A 163 -20.19 14.31 -10.05
C LEU A 163 -18.91 13.47 -9.84
N LEU A 164 -17.99 13.49 -10.81
CA LEU A 164 -16.70 12.80 -10.69
C LEU A 164 -15.82 13.40 -9.59
N GLU A 165 -15.81 14.72 -9.44
CA GLU A 165 -15.10 15.40 -8.35
C GLU A 165 -15.65 14.99 -6.99
N LYS A 166 -16.98 14.99 -6.81
CA LYS A 166 -17.61 14.51 -5.56
C LYS A 166 -17.32 13.03 -5.28
N SER A 167 -17.30 12.20 -6.32
CA SER A 167 -16.93 10.77 -6.22
C SER A 167 -15.48 10.61 -5.73
N ILE A 168 -14.55 11.36 -6.31
CA ILE A 168 -13.14 11.39 -5.90
C ILE A 168 -13.00 11.84 -4.45
N ASP A 169 -13.67 12.92 -4.06
CA ASP A 169 -13.63 13.43 -2.68
C ASP A 169 -14.12 12.37 -1.68
N HIS A 170 -15.22 11.69 -2.00
CA HIS A 170 -15.75 10.61 -1.15
C HIS A 170 -14.78 9.43 -1.04
N ILE A 171 -14.16 9.01 -2.17
CA ILE A 171 -13.16 7.95 -2.17
C ILE A 171 -11.93 8.36 -1.33
N VAL A 172 -11.48 9.61 -1.44
CA VAL A 172 -10.34 10.14 -0.66
C VAL A 172 -10.65 10.18 0.83
N GLU A 173 -11.86 10.57 1.22
CA GLU A 173 -12.32 10.53 2.61
C GLU A 173 -12.27 9.10 3.17
N LYS A 174 -12.86 8.15 2.45
CA LYS A 174 -12.84 6.72 2.82
C LYS A 174 -11.42 6.17 2.87
N HIS A 175 -10.59 6.51 1.90
CA HIS A 175 -9.20 6.10 1.83
C HIS A 175 -8.42 6.59 3.05
N THR A 176 -8.61 7.85 3.43
CA THR A 176 -7.99 8.45 4.63
C THR A 176 -8.41 7.73 5.91
N GLN A 177 -9.71 7.40 6.03
CA GLN A 177 -10.23 6.64 7.17
C GLN A 177 -9.54 5.28 7.31
N ILE A 178 -9.41 4.53 6.21
CA ILE A 178 -8.78 3.20 6.23
C ILE A 178 -7.30 3.28 6.54
N VAL A 179 -6.59 4.28 6.02
CA VAL A 179 -5.17 4.48 6.36
C VAL A 179 -5.01 4.79 7.85
N SER A 180 -5.92 5.56 8.45
CA SER A 180 -5.94 5.78 9.91
C SER A 180 -6.13 4.47 10.68
N GLU A 181 -7.11 3.66 10.28
CA GLU A 181 -7.37 2.36 10.90
C GLU A 181 -6.17 1.41 10.81
N ILE A 182 -5.51 1.35 9.64
CA ILE A 182 -4.28 0.57 9.46
C ILE A 182 -3.18 1.03 10.42
N ASN A 183 -3.02 2.35 10.59
CA ASN A 183 -2.01 2.90 11.49
C ASN A 183 -2.32 2.55 12.96
N GLU A 184 -3.56 2.67 13.39
CA GLU A 184 -4.00 2.29 14.75
C GLU A 184 -3.73 0.79 15.02
N LEU A 185 -4.04 -0.07 14.05
CA LEU A 185 -3.76 -1.50 14.17
C LEU A 185 -2.25 -1.81 14.17
N LEU A 186 -1.44 -1.06 13.40
CA LEU A 186 0.02 -1.21 13.40
C LEU A 186 0.66 -0.73 14.71
N GLU A 187 0.10 0.29 15.36
CA GLU A 187 0.51 0.73 16.69
C GLU A 187 0.20 -0.35 17.73
N ALA A 188 -1.04 -0.88 17.73
CA ALA A 188 -1.42 -2.00 18.59
C ALA A 188 -0.50 -3.22 18.38
N PHE A 189 -0.19 -3.56 17.12
CA PHE A 189 0.74 -4.64 16.82
C PHE A 189 2.15 -4.37 17.36
N GLN A 190 2.64 -3.13 17.29
CA GLN A 190 3.95 -2.79 17.83
C GLN A 190 3.99 -2.87 19.35
N ILE A 191 2.92 -2.49 20.05
CA ILE A 191 2.80 -2.66 21.50
C ILE A 191 2.93 -4.14 21.85
N GLU A 192 2.13 -4.99 21.22
CA GLU A 192 2.15 -6.44 21.44
C GLU A 192 3.53 -7.04 21.10
N ALA A 193 4.11 -6.64 19.97
CA ALA A 193 5.44 -7.10 19.58
C ALA A 193 6.54 -6.68 20.56
N ASN A 194 6.38 -5.54 21.24
CA ASN A 194 7.33 -5.05 22.25
C ASN A 194 7.29 -5.87 23.55
N GLU A 195 6.17 -6.52 23.88
CA GLU A 195 6.08 -7.42 25.03
C GLU A 195 6.90 -8.71 24.82
N LEU A 196 7.27 -9.01 23.58
CA LEU A 196 8.21 -10.08 23.25
C LEU A 196 9.69 -9.69 23.46
N PHE A 197 9.99 -8.43 23.81
CA PHE A 197 11.36 -7.92 23.99
C PHE A 197 11.86 -7.96 25.43
#